data_AF-A0A4R9LXH9-F1
#
_entry.id   AF-A0A4R9LXH9-F1
#
_cell.length_a   1.000
_cell.length_b   1.000
_cell.length_c   1.000
_cell.angle_alpha   90.00
_cell.angle_beta   90.00
_cell.angle_gamma   90.00
#
_symmetry.space_group_name_H-M   'P 1'
#
loop_
_entity.id
_entity.type
_entity.pdbx_description
1 polymer ?
#
loop_
_entity_poly.entity_id
_entity_poly.type
_entity_poly.pdbx_seq_one_letter_code
_entity_poly.pdbx_strand_id
1 'polypeptide(L)'
;MKFVICILLILGSLNSCGEYLFRAKVRVGLIDLDKKPEPGTKLAGYDYRIFQDTPVWELTKAALLKDTETMREIVERDKVDVNYQESRTGSTLLSFEVRRERYETIKTLLELGADPNIASYANLRRNTPVTFAAKISDVRILKILLQYKGDPNAEEKQDRSGGGTLGSSALYIASGSGKIENVKLLLSSGANLHYKDEIGQTPLTEALVHKYMNVVLYLLESGIEYKHQFGFVSGENYNTKDKYPVYIADRLRLCIIRLDSEQYQYKLKVIEFLKKNGIDYWSAPIPLAAKLEAKRMYPNDWEDYLKKY
;
A
#
# COMPACT_ATOMS: atom_id res chain seq x y z
N MET A 1 0.19 24.85 -41.26
CA MET A 1 -0.10 23.41 -41.14
C MET A 1 -1.08 23.19 -39.99
N LYS A 2 -2.38 23.16 -40.30
CA LYS A 2 -3.44 22.70 -39.39
C LYS A 2 -3.83 21.30 -39.86
N PHE A 3 -3.66 20.28 -39.04
CA PHE A 3 -4.16 18.94 -39.36
C PHE A 3 -5.61 18.82 -38.90
N VAL A 4 -6.47 18.48 -39.85
CA VAL A 4 -7.92 18.30 -39.72
C VAL A 4 -8.19 16.91 -39.13
N ILE A 5 -9.01 16.87 -38.07
CA ILE A 5 -9.56 15.64 -37.49
C ILE A 5 -10.75 15.22 -38.36
N CYS A 6 -10.64 14.07 -39.03
CA CYS A 6 -11.77 13.46 -39.74
C CYS A 6 -12.66 12.69 -38.75
N ILE A 7 -13.83 13.26 -38.42
CA ILE A 7 -14.96 12.55 -37.84
C ILE A 7 -15.72 11.92 -39.00
N LEU A 8 -15.76 10.59 -39.07
CA LEU A 8 -16.62 9.84 -39.98
C LEU A 8 -17.86 9.39 -39.21
N LEU A 9 -18.92 10.20 -39.31
CA LEU A 9 -20.29 9.80 -39.01
C LEU A 9 -20.84 9.05 -40.22
N ILE A 10 -21.24 7.78 -40.04
CA ILE A 10 -22.11 7.09 -41.00
C ILE A 10 -23.46 6.89 -40.30
N LEU A 11 -24.43 7.72 -40.67
CA LEU A 11 -25.85 7.51 -40.41
C LEU A 11 -26.42 6.67 -41.57
N GLY A 12 -26.98 5.51 -41.24
CA GLY A 12 -27.81 4.69 -42.14
C GLY A 12 -28.91 4.02 -41.33
N SER A 13 -30.16 4.27 -41.69
CA SER A 13 -31.37 3.98 -40.90
C SER A 13 -31.90 2.54 -41.04
N LEU A 14 -32.34 1.98 -39.90
CA LEU A 14 -33.48 1.07 -39.67
C LEU A 14 -33.53 -0.27 -40.45
N ASN A 15 -33.15 -1.38 -39.79
CA ASN A 15 -34.07 -2.39 -39.24
C ASN A 15 -33.35 -3.69 -38.84
N SER A 16 -33.79 -4.26 -37.71
CA SER A 16 -33.53 -5.61 -37.16
C SER A 16 -32.20 -5.85 -36.41
N CYS A 17 -32.35 -6.43 -35.22
CA CYS A 17 -31.36 -7.15 -34.40
C CYS A 17 -30.21 -6.36 -33.73
N GLY A 18 -30.50 -5.86 -32.52
CA GLY A 18 -29.91 -6.26 -31.22
C GLY A 18 -28.45 -6.74 -31.03
N GLU A 19 -27.57 -6.74 -32.02
CA GLU A 19 -26.25 -7.39 -31.91
C GLU A 19 -25.05 -6.56 -32.39
N TYR A 20 -25.25 -5.34 -32.91
CA TYR A 20 -24.22 -4.63 -33.66
C TYR A 20 -23.55 -3.41 -32.98
N LEU A 21 -23.80 -3.14 -31.70
CA LEU A 21 -23.12 -2.03 -30.99
C LEU A 21 -21.96 -2.43 -30.07
N PHE A 22 -21.63 -3.72 -29.91
CA PHE A 22 -20.52 -4.16 -29.03
C PHE A 22 -19.20 -4.51 -29.74
N ARG A 23 -19.11 -4.36 -31.06
CA ARG A 23 -17.88 -4.62 -31.83
C ARG A 23 -17.23 -3.36 -32.39
N ALA A 24 -17.23 -2.29 -31.62
CA ALA A 24 -16.23 -1.25 -31.82
C ALA A 24 -14.86 -1.90 -31.55
N LYS A 25 -14.10 -2.18 -32.62
CA LYS A 25 -12.69 -2.51 -32.54
C LYS A 25 -12.01 -1.41 -31.72
N VAL A 26 -11.78 -1.69 -30.45
CA VAL A 26 -11.03 -0.80 -29.57
C VAL A 26 -9.56 -0.90 -29.99
N ARG A 27 -9.21 -0.16 -31.05
CA ARG A 27 -7.83 0.20 -31.35
C ARG A 27 -7.46 1.38 -30.46
N VAL A 28 -7.13 1.07 -29.20
CA VAL A 28 -6.10 1.86 -28.51
C VAL A 28 -4.80 1.11 -28.76
N GLY A 29 -3.79 1.81 -29.27
CA GLY A 29 -2.53 1.26 -29.81
C GLY A 29 -2.11 -0.11 -29.26
N LEU A 30 -2.15 -1.11 -30.14
CA LEU A 30 -1.48 -2.42 -30.10
C LEU A 30 -2.00 -3.54 -29.17
N ILE A 31 -3.05 -3.37 -28.36
CA ILE A 31 -3.51 -4.48 -27.50
C ILE A 31 -4.93 -4.92 -27.86
N ASP A 32 -5.02 -6.13 -28.43
CA ASP A 32 -6.28 -6.86 -28.54
C ASP A 32 -6.66 -7.39 -27.14
N LEU A 33 -7.62 -6.71 -26.49
CA LEU A 33 -8.07 -7.05 -25.15
C LEU A 33 -8.77 -8.42 -25.11
N ASP A 34 -9.35 -8.87 -26.22
CA ASP A 34 -10.05 -10.14 -26.32
C ASP A 34 -9.10 -11.31 -26.65
N LYS A 35 -7.82 -11.02 -26.92
CA LYS A 35 -6.78 -12.06 -27.07
C LYS A 35 -6.70 -12.91 -25.81
N LYS A 36 -7.00 -14.20 -25.96
CA LYS A 36 -6.90 -15.19 -24.88
C LYS A 36 -5.45 -15.43 -24.47
N PRO A 37 -5.17 -15.74 -23.19
CA PRO A 37 -3.87 -16.21 -22.78
C PRO A 37 -3.54 -17.56 -23.43
N GLU A 38 -2.26 -17.79 -23.72
CA GLU A 38 -1.81 -19.09 -24.23
C GLU A 38 -2.13 -20.21 -23.21
N PRO A 39 -2.46 -21.43 -23.66
CA PRO A 39 -2.72 -22.56 -22.76
C PRO A 39 -1.60 -22.76 -21.74
N GLY A 40 -1.95 -22.93 -20.47
CA GLY A 40 -0.99 -23.09 -19.37
C GLY A 40 -0.40 -21.79 -18.81
N THR A 41 -0.77 -20.62 -19.34
CA THR A 41 -0.38 -19.33 -18.76
C THR A 41 -0.94 -19.19 -17.34
N LYS A 42 -0.06 -19.02 -16.35
CA LYS A 42 -0.45 -18.67 -14.98
C LYS A 42 -0.68 -17.16 -14.90
N LEU A 43 -1.95 -16.75 -14.88
CA LEU A 43 -2.32 -15.34 -14.72
C LEU A 43 -2.14 -14.93 -13.26
N ALA A 44 -1.38 -13.87 -13.04
CA ALA A 44 -1.30 -13.23 -11.73
C ALA A 44 -2.53 -12.34 -11.51
N GLY A 45 -2.85 -12.02 -10.25
CA GLY A 45 -3.99 -11.16 -9.91
C GLY A 45 -3.89 -9.69 -10.36
N TYR A 46 -2.82 -9.30 -11.08
CA TYR A 46 -2.69 -7.99 -11.72
C TYR A 46 -2.88 -8.06 -13.25
N ASP A 47 -3.15 -9.24 -13.80
CA ASP A 47 -3.45 -9.42 -15.21
C ASP A 47 -4.95 -9.24 -15.45
N TYR A 48 -5.34 -8.31 -16.33
CA TYR A 48 -6.76 -8.05 -16.59
C TYR A 48 -7.51 -9.27 -17.15
N ARG A 49 -6.77 -10.20 -17.78
CA ARG A 49 -7.33 -11.41 -18.38
C ARG A 49 -7.95 -12.34 -17.34
N ILE A 50 -7.72 -12.11 -16.04
CA ILE A 50 -8.45 -12.83 -14.99
C ILE A 50 -9.97 -12.60 -15.08
N PHE A 51 -10.41 -11.46 -15.66
CA PHE A 51 -11.82 -11.12 -15.85
C PHE A 51 -12.36 -11.53 -17.23
N GLN A 52 -11.54 -12.10 -18.13
CA GLN A 52 -12.06 -12.64 -19.39
C GLN A 52 -13.06 -13.77 -19.10
N ASP A 53 -14.15 -13.82 -19.88
CA ASP A 53 -15.26 -14.78 -19.73
C ASP A 53 -16.02 -14.67 -18.39
N THR A 54 -15.88 -13.54 -17.69
CA THR A 54 -16.67 -13.24 -16.48
C THR A 54 -17.80 -12.24 -16.81
N PRO A 55 -18.87 -12.17 -16.00
CA PRO A 55 -19.94 -11.19 -16.18
C PRO A 55 -19.48 -9.72 -16.17
N VAL A 56 -18.30 -9.43 -15.60
CA VAL A 56 -17.71 -8.08 -15.56
C VAL A 56 -16.72 -7.82 -16.70
N TRP A 57 -16.61 -8.68 -17.72
CA TRP A 57 -15.60 -8.52 -18.77
C TRP A 57 -15.75 -7.21 -19.55
N GLU A 58 -16.95 -6.89 -20.01
CA GLU A 58 -17.21 -5.65 -20.75
C GLU A 58 -16.96 -4.40 -19.89
N LEU A 59 -17.36 -4.45 -18.61
CA LEU A 59 -17.05 -3.39 -17.63
C LEU A 59 -15.54 -3.26 -17.43
N THR A 60 -14.80 -4.37 -17.38
CA THR A 60 -13.35 -4.39 -17.27
C THR A 60 -12.70 -3.74 -18.49
N LYS A 61 -13.15 -4.03 -19.71
CA LYS A 61 -12.65 -3.38 -20.92
C LYS A 61 -12.86 -1.86 -20.87
N ALA A 62 -14.07 -1.41 -20.54
CA ALA A 62 -14.36 0.03 -20.40
C ALA A 62 -13.43 0.70 -19.35
N ALA A 63 -13.22 0.04 -18.21
CA ALA A 63 -12.29 0.48 -17.16
C ALA A 63 -10.84 0.57 -17.63
N LEU A 64 -10.33 -0.43 -18.37
CA LEU A 64 -8.98 -0.44 -18.94
C LEU A 64 -8.75 0.71 -19.92
N LEU A 65 -9.81 1.10 -20.64
CA LEU A 65 -9.82 2.20 -21.61
C LEU A 65 -10.08 3.56 -20.97
N LYS A 66 -10.40 3.58 -19.66
CA LYS A 66 -10.81 4.78 -18.92
C LYS A 66 -12.07 5.43 -19.49
N ASP A 67 -12.93 4.62 -20.10
CA ASP A 67 -14.20 5.05 -20.65
C ASP A 67 -15.27 4.99 -19.56
N THR A 68 -15.32 6.04 -18.75
CA THR A 68 -16.20 6.12 -17.58
C THR A 68 -17.67 6.19 -17.96
N GLU A 69 -18.00 6.68 -19.16
CA GLU A 69 -19.38 6.75 -19.64
C GLU A 69 -19.89 5.34 -19.96
N THR A 70 -19.14 4.59 -20.77
CA THR A 70 -19.45 3.20 -21.08
C THR A 70 -19.53 2.34 -19.81
N MET A 71 -18.69 2.61 -18.78
CA MET A 71 -18.81 1.92 -17.49
C MET A 71 -20.18 2.13 -16.82
N ARG A 72 -20.72 3.36 -16.83
CA ARG A 72 -22.03 3.67 -16.25
C ARG A 72 -23.14 2.99 -17.04
N GLU A 73 -23.11 3.11 -18.37
CA GLU A 73 -24.09 2.48 -19.24
C GLU A 73 -24.16 0.96 -19.03
N ILE A 74 -23.01 0.29 -18.91
CA ILE A 74 -22.94 -1.16 -18.66
C ILE A 74 -23.58 -1.52 -17.32
N VAL A 75 -23.23 -0.82 -16.24
CA VAL A 75 -23.78 -1.13 -14.91
C VAL A 75 -25.29 -0.88 -14.85
N GLU A 76 -25.78 0.21 -15.45
CA GLU A 76 -27.19 0.57 -15.47
C GLU A 76 -28.05 -0.36 -16.33
N ARG A 77 -27.60 -0.66 -17.55
CA ARG A 77 -28.36 -1.47 -18.51
C ARG A 77 -28.27 -2.96 -18.20
N ASP A 78 -27.06 -3.45 -17.96
CA ASP A 78 -26.77 -4.89 -17.91
C ASP A 78 -26.86 -5.45 -16.48
N LYS A 79 -27.11 -4.58 -15.48
CA LYS A 79 -27.21 -4.91 -14.04
C LYS A 79 -26.03 -5.74 -13.55
N VAL A 80 -24.84 -5.41 -14.04
CA VAL A 80 -23.59 -6.07 -13.69
C VAL A 80 -23.29 -5.80 -12.21
N ASP A 81 -22.98 -6.86 -11.47
CA ASP A 81 -22.50 -6.73 -10.10
C ASP A 81 -21.09 -6.13 -10.10
N VAL A 82 -20.98 -4.84 -9.79
CA VAL A 82 -19.71 -4.11 -9.69
C VAL A 82 -18.77 -4.70 -8.62
N ASN A 83 -19.32 -5.49 -7.68
CA ASN A 83 -18.60 -6.16 -6.60
C ASN A 83 -18.26 -7.62 -6.92
N TYR A 84 -18.46 -8.07 -8.17
CA TYR A 84 -18.08 -9.40 -8.61
C TYR A 84 -16.63 -9.73 -8.21
N GLN A 85 -16.47 -10.85 -7.52
CA GLN A 85 -15.18 -11.39 -7.13
C GLN A 85 -14.78 -12.49 -8.12
N GLU A 86 -13.66 -12.28 -8.80
CA GLU A 86 -13.09 -13.29 -9.69
C GLU A 86 -12.76 -14.57 -8.90
N SER A 87 -13.13 -15.73 -9.41
CA SER A 87 -13.18 -16.97 -8.62
C SER A 87 -11.83 -17.50 -8.14
N ARG A 88 -10.74 -17.24 -8.88
CA ARG A 88 -9.39 -17.74 -8.53
C ARG A 88 -8.71 -16.86 -7.49
N THR A 89 -8.96 -15.56 -7.54
CA THR A 89 -8.21 -14.55 -6.77
C THR A 89 -9.09 -13.77 -5.78
N GLY A 90 -10.41 -13.85 -5.88
CA GLY A 90 -11.33 -12.98 -5.15
C GLY A 90 -11.22 -11.51 -5.54
N SER A 91 -10.53 -11.17 -6.63
CA SER A 91 -10.30 -9.79 -7.06
C SER A 91 -11.59 -9.15 -7.55
N THR A 92 -11.93 -7.98 -7.01
CA THR A 92 -12.92 -7.07 -7.59
C THR A 92 -12.25 -6.14 -8.59
N LEU A 93 -13.02 -5.57 -9.52
CA LEU A 93 -12.49 -4.58 -10.45
C LEU A 93 -11.96 -3.34 -9.71
N LEU A 94 -12.58 -2.94 -8.59
CA LEU A 94 -12.06 -1.88 -7.73
C LEU A 94 -10.66 -2.21 -7.19
N SER A 95 -10.47 -3.40 -6.59
CA SER A 95 -9.17 -3.82 -6.05
C SER A 95 -8.09 -3.89 -7.15
N PHE A 96 -8.48 -4.28 -8.36
CA PHE A 96 -7.61 -4.33 -9.53
C PHE A 96 -7.18 -2.92 -9.99
N GLU A 97 -8.12 -1.98 -10.11
CA GLU A 97 -7.83 -0.61 -10.56
C GLU A 97 -7.07 0.20 -9.51
N VAL A 98 -7.26 -0.07 -8.21
CA VAL A 98 -6.43 0.50 -7.12
C VAL A 98 -4.97 0.13 -7.30
N ARG A 99 -4.64 -1.14 -7.58
CA ARG A 99 -3.25 -1.58 -7.82
C ARG A 99 -2.60 -0.93 -9.05
N ARG A 100 -3.42 -0.50 -10.02
CA ARG A 100 -2.98 0.17 -11.25
C ARG A 100 -2.99 1.70 -11.13
N GLU A 101 -3.31 2.22 -9.95
CA GLU A 101 -3.37 3.65 -9.64
C GLU A 101 -4.26 4.45 -10.61
N ARG A 102 -5.41 3.87 -11.04
CA ARG A 102 -6.32 4.50 -12.02
C ARG A 102 -7.40 5.33 -11.34
N TYR A 103 -7.02 6.51 -10.84
CA TYR A 103 -7.89 7.36 -10.02
C TYR A 103 -9.31 7.59 -10.60
N GLU A 104 -9.46 8.02 -11.86
CA GLU A 104 -10.79 8.28 -12.45
C GLU A 104 -11.67 7.02 -12.57
N THR A 105 -11.05 5.89 -12.90
CA THR A 105 -11.74 4.59 -12.95
C THR A 105 -12.15 4.14 -11.55
N ILE A 106 -11.28 4.26 -10.56
CA ILE A 106 -11.56 3.97 -9.15
C ILE A 106 -12.74 4.83 -8.66
N LYS A 107 -12.70 6.14 -8.91
CA LYS A 107 -13.78 7.08 -8.57
C LYS A 107 -15.11 6.65 -9.18
N THR A 108 -15.10 6.31 -10.47
CA THR A 108 -16.31 5.87 -11.18
C THR A 108 -16.85 4.56 -10.61
N LEU A 109 -16.00 3.58 -10.30
CA LEU A 109 -16.43 2.33 -9.67
C LEU A 109 -17.07 2.55 -8.30
N LEU A 110 -16.50 3.43 -7.48
CA LEU A 110 -17.05 3.79 -6.18
C LEU A 110 -18.41 4.51 -6.30
N GLU A 111 -18.55 5.43 -7.25
CA GLU A 111 -19.82 6.10 -7.58
C GLU A 111 -20.90 5.11 -8.07
N LEU A 112 -20.47 4.02 -8.72
CA LEU A 112 -21.32 2.91 -9.16
C LEU A 112 -21.62 1.87 -8.06
N GLY A 113 -21.14 2.08 -6.83
CA GLY A 113 -21.45 1.23 -5.68
C GLY A 113 -20.42 0.11 -5.41
N ALA A 114 -19.21 0.21 -5.96
CA ALA A 114 -18.13 -0.70 -5.57
C ALA A 114 -17.79 -0.55 -4.08
N ASP A 115 -17.70 -1.67 -3.37
CA ASP A 115 -17.39 -1.73 -1.94
C ASP A 115 -15.85 -1.75 -1.72
N PRO A 116 -15.28 -0.71 -1.09
CA PRO A 116 -13.85 -0.63 -0.81
C PRO A 116 -13.35 -1.60 0.28
N ASN A 117 -14.23 -2.43 0.86
CA ASN A 117 -13.90 -3.36 1.94
C ASN A 117 -13.79 -4.82 1.48
N ILE A 118 -14.11 -5.12 0.22
CA ILE A 118 -14.00 -6.48 -0.30
C ILE A 118 -12.52 -6.87 -0.45
N ALA A 119 -12.12 -7.93 0.27
CA ALA A 119 -10.76 -8.43 0.23
C ALA A 119 -10.51 -9.30 -1.01
N SER A 120 -9.35 -9.11 -1.63
CA SER A 120 -8.81 -9.93 -2.71
C SER A 120 -7.58 -10.70 -2.25
N TYR A 121 -7.41 -11.92 -2.75
CA TYR A 121 -6.20 -12.71 -2.57
C TYR A 121 -5.17 -12.35 -3.65
N ALA A 122 -3.98 -11.97 -3.22
CA ALA A 122 -2.82 -11.89 -4.10
C ALA A 122 -1.54 -12.23 -3.33
N ASN A 123 -0.69 -13.06 -3.94
CA ASN A 123 0.61 -13.42 -3.40
C ASN A 123 0.53 -13.95 -1.95
N LEU A 124 -0.41 -14.85 -1.67
CA LEU A 124 -0.66 -15.43 -0.34
C LEU A 124 -1.09 -14.39 0.72
N ARG A 125 -1.56 -13.22 0.29
CA ARG A 125 -2.06 -12.15 1.15
C ARG A 125 -3.48 -11.78 0.77
N ARG A 126 -4.34 -11.63 1.77
CA ARG A 126 -5.68 -11.06 1.64
C ARG A 126 -5.60 -9.58 1.89
N ASN A 127 -6.03 -8.78 0.92
CA ASN A 127 -5.92 -7.34 0.97
C ASN A 127 -7.23 -6.69 0.57
N THR A 128 -7.62 -5.63 1.27
CA THR A 128 -8.70 -4.73 0.83
C THR A 128 -8.13 -3.62 -0.07
N PRO A 129 -8.96 -2.93 -0.85
CA PRO A 129 -8.59 -1.68 -1.51
C PRO A 129 -7.85 -0.70 -0.59
N VAL A 130 -8.28 -0.52 0.66
CA VAL A 130 -7.64 0.38 1.63
C VAL A 130 -6.23 -0.09 2.00
N THR A 131 -6.02 -1.39 2.27
CA THR A 131 -4.69 -1.91 2.64
C THR A 131 -3.70 -1.83 1.47
N PHE A 132 -4.18 -1.99 0.23
CA PHE A 132 -3.36 -1.71 -0.95
C PHE A 132 -3.01 -0.22 -1.08
N ALA A 133 -4.00 0.66 -0.93
CA ALA A 133 -3.79 2.09 -1.06
C ALA A 133 -2.86 2.66 0.02
N ALA A 134 -2.77 2.03 1.20
CA ALA A 134 -1.86 2.42 2.27
C ALA A 134 -0.38 2.52 1.84
N LYS A 135 0.08 1.65 0.92
CA LYS A 135 1.46 1.64 0.39
C LYS A 135 1.64 2.38 -0.94
N ILE A 136 0.56 2.87 -1.55
CA ILE A 136 0.59 3.59 -2.82
C ILE A 136 1.02 5.05 -2.60
N SER A 137 1.72 5.63 -3.58
CA SER A 137 2.22 7.02 -3.49
C SER A 137 1.14 8.07 -3.72
N ASP A 138 0.15 7.79 -4.58
CA ASP A 138 -0.98 8.71 -4.81
C ASP A 138 -1.99 8.66 -3.66
N VAL A 139 -1.80 9.55 -2.67
CA VAL A 139 -2.68 9.70 -1.50
C VAL A 139 -4.16 9.95 -1.87
N ARG A 140 -4.44 10.45 -3.09
CA ARG A 140 -5.81 10.70 -3.54
C ARG A 140 -6.62 9.41 -3.61
N ILE A 141 -5.98 8.28 -3.95
CA ILE A 141 -6.62 6.97 -4.01
C ILE A 141 -7.07 6.52 -2.61
N LEU A 142 -6.18 6.62 -1.62
CA LEU A 142 -6.56 6.30 -0.24
C LEU A 142 -7.68 7.24 0.26
N LYS A 143 -7.59 8.52 -0.06
CA LYS A 143 -8.59 9.52 0.32
C LYS A 143 -9.97 9.19 -0.23
N ILE A 144 -10.08 8.86 -1.51
CA ILE A 144 -11.38 8.56 -2.11
C ILE A 144 -11.95 7.24 -1.59
N LEU A 145 -11.12 6.22 -1.36
CA LEU A 145 -11.58 4.97 -0.76
C LEU A 145 -12.19 5.20 0.64
N LEU A 146 -11.53 6.00 1.48
CA LEU A 146 -12.03 6.35 2.82
C LEU A 146 -13.31 7.21 2.75
N GLN A 147 -13.42 8.13 1.78
CA GLN A 147 -14.65 8.91 1.55
C GLN A 147 -15.85 8.04 1.20
N TYR A 148 -15.61 6.91 0.51
CA TYR A 148 -16.64 5.92 0.16
C TYR A 148 -16.73 4.78 1.19
N LYS A 149 -16.49 5.07 2.48
CA LYS A 149 -16.64 4.13 3.61
C LYS A 149 -15.66 2.95 3.58
N GLY A 150 -14.49 3.12 2.99
CA GLY A 150 -13.36 2.20 3.21
C GLY A 150 -12.94 2.20 4.68
N ASP A 151 -12.74 1.02 5.24
CA ASP A 151 -12.36 0.85 6.64
C ASP A 151 -10.89 1.27 6.87
N PRO A 152 -10.63 2.35 7.63
CA PRO A 152 -9.27 2.79 7.97
C PRO A 152 -8.51 1.77 8.84
N ASN A 153 -9.23 0.84 9.47
CA ASN A 153 -8.68 -0.25 10.28
C ASN A 153 -8.60 -1.57 9.51
N ALA A 154 -8.83 -1.57 8.20
CA ALA A 154 -8.70 -2.76 7.39
C ALA A 154 -7.31 -3.39 7.54
N GLU A 155 -7.28 -4.71 7.58
CA GLU A 155 -6.06 -5.50 7.75
C GLU A 155 -5.74 -6.33 6.51
N GLU A 156 -4.49 -6.27 6.08
CA GLU A 156 -3.93 -7.31 5.24
C GLU A 156 -3.70 -8.55 6.09
N LYS A 157 -4.04 -9.74 5.57
CA LYS A 157 -3.78 -11.01 6.24
C LYS A 157 -2.85 -11.87 5.40
N GLN A 158 -1.75 -12.33 6.00
CA GLN A 158 -0.79 -13.23 5.36
C GLN A 158 -0.78 -14.59 6.06
N ASP A 159 -0.99 -15.66 5.29
CA ASP A 159 -0.89 -17.01 5.83
C ASP A 159 0.60 -17.43 5.95
N ARG A 160 0.95 -18.06 7.08
CA ARG A 160 2.33 -18.50 7.36
C ARG A 160 2.51 -19.98 7.06
N SER A 161 3.68 -20.35 6.52
CA SER A 161 4.01 -21.75 6.15
C SER A 161 3.99 -22.72 7.34
N GLY A 162 4.11 -22.22 8.58
CA GLY A 162 4.05 -23.01 9.81
C GLY A 162 2.67 -23.06 10.48
N GLY A 163 1.62 -22.59 9.80
CA GLY A 163 0.30 -22.37 10.39
C GLY A 163 0.19 -20.99 11.07
N GLY A 164 -1.04 -20.49 11.14
CA GLY A 164 -1.35 -19.14 11.63
C GLY A 164 -1.34 -18.07 10.53
N THR A 165 -1.93 -16.93 10.86
CA THR A 165 -2.07 -15.77 9.98
C THR A 165 -1.44 -14.57 10.68
N LEU A 166 -0.73 -13.73 9.93
CA LEU A 166 -0.23 -12.44 10.40
C LEU A 166 -1.09 -11.31 9.82
N GLY A 167 -1.60 -10.44 10.68
CA GLY A 167 -2.32 -9.24 10.33
C GLY A 167 -1.39 -8.05 10.11
N SER A 168 -1.79 -7.11 9.26
CA SER A 168 -1.15 -5.81 9.16
C SER A 168 -2.21 -4.76 8.84
N SER A 169 -2.51 -3.87 9.78
CA SER A 169 -3.44 -2.76 9.55
C SER A 169 -2.95 -1.83 8.44
N ALA A 170 -3.87 -1.09 7.82
CA ALA A 170 -3.51 -0.06 6.83
C ALA A 170 -2.48 0.95 7.40
N LEU A 171 -2.62 1.35 8.67
CA LEU A 171 -1.67 2.24 9.34
C LEU A 171 -0.28 1.61 9.49
N TYR A 172 -0.22 0.32 9.85
CA TYR A 172 1.03 -0.44 9.92
C TYR A 172 1.74 -0.43 8.56
N ILE A 173 1.02 -0.78 7.49
CA ILE A 173 1.54 -0.86 6.12
C ILE A 173 2.04 0.51 5.63
N ALA A 174 1.26 1.58 5.84
CA ALA A 174 1.64 2.94 5.46
C ALA A 174 2.92 3.39 6.19
N SER A 175 3.05 3.01 7.46
CA SER A 175 4.18 3.35 8.31
C SER A 175 5.47 2.66 7.84
N GLY A 176 5.40 1.36 7.54
CA GLY A 176 6.51 0.59 6.94
C GLY A 176 6.83 0.94 5.50
N SER A 177 5.95 1.68 4.82
CA SER A 177 6.17 2.16 3.45
C SER A 177 6.62 3.62 3.40
N GLY A 178 6.78 4.29 4.56
CA GLY A 178 7.22 5.69 4.64
C GLY A 178 6.22 6.69 4.07
N LYS A 179 4.95 6.30 3.89
CA LYS A 179 3.92 7.13 3.25
C LYS A 179 3.30 8.09 4.26
N ILE A 180 4.05 9.14 4.63
CA ILE A 180 3.65 10.09 5.67
C ILE A 180 2.26 10.70 5.46
N GLU A 181 1.90 11.06 4.22
CA GLU A 181 0.57 11.62 3.93
C GLU A 181 -0.54 10.57 4.07
N ASN A 182 -0.26 9.29 3.78
CA ASN A 182 -1.21 8.20 4.03
C ASN A 182 -1.36 7.93 5.54
N VAL A 183 -0.27 7.99 6.31
CA VAL A 183 -0.28 7.85 7.78
C VAL A 183 -1.16 8.94 8.41
N LYS A 184 -0.94 10.21 8.03
CA LYS A 184 -1.75 11.35 8.48
C LYS A 184 -3.22 11.15 8.16
N LEU A 185 -3.52 10.77 6.91
CA LEU A 185 -4.88 10.56 6.45
C LEU A 185 -5.59 9.42 7.20
N LEU A 186 -4.93 8.26 7.36
CA LEU A 186 -5.48 7.12 8.09
C LEU A 186 -5.82 7.48 9.54
N LEU A 187 -4.90 8.18 10.24
CA LEU A 187 -5.14 8.62 11.61
C LEU A 187 -6.29 9.64 11.69
N SER A 188 -6.36 10.60 10.77
CA SER A 188 -7.48 11.54 10.70
C SER A 188 -8.82 10.87 10.40
N SER A 189 -8.80 9.70 9.78
CA SER A 189 -9.98 8.90 9.47
C SER A 189 -10.31 7.85 10.55
N GLY A 190 -9.60 7.81 11.67
CA GLY A 190 -9.92 6.91 12.79
C GLY A 190 -9.20 5.55 12.75
N ALA A 191 -8.06 5.44 12.07
CA ALA A 191 -7.19 4.27 12.20
C ALA A 191 -6.66 4.13 13.63
N ASN A 192 -6.59 2.88 14.11
CA ASN A 192 -6.11 2.55 15.45
C ASN A 192 -4.60 2.76 15.55
N LEU A 193 -4.21 3.88 16.17
CA LEU A 193 -2.81 4.23 16.45
C LEU A 193 -2.06 3.14 17.22
N HIS A 194 -2.76 2.41 18.10
CA HIS A 194 -2.18 1.41 18.99
C HIS A 194 -2.37 -0.02 18.48
N TYR A 195 -2.57 -0.20 17.17
CA TYR A 195 -2.57 -1.52 16.55
C TYR A 195 -1.31 -2.32 16.94
N LYS A 196 -1.52 -3.60 17.27
CA LYS A 196 -0.47 -4.60 17.52
C LYS A 196 -0.79 -5.85 16.72
N ASP A 197 0.16 -6.35 15.93
CA ASP A 197 0.02 -7.64 15.24
C ASP A 197 0.19 -8.81 16.23
N GLU A 198 0.09 -10.04 15.72
CA GLU A 198 0.15 -11.27 16.52
C GLU A 198 1.53 -11.52 17.16
N ILE A 199 2.57 -10.80 16.74
CA ILE A 199 3.91 -10.85 17.34
C ILE A 199 4.27 -9.54 18.08
N GLY A 200 3.30 -8.66 18.29
CA GLY A 200 3.45 -7.41 19.04
C GLY A 200 4.12 -6.27 18.28
N GLN A 201 4.26 -6.36 16.96
CA GLN A 201 4.71 -5.23 16.14
C GLN A 201 3.63 -4.16 16.05
N THR A 202 4.05 -2.90 16.04
CA THR A 202 3.21 -1.71 15.98
C THR A 202 3.56 -0.88 14.73
N PRO A 203 2.72 0.08 14.33
CA PRO A 203 3.10 1.05 13.29
C PRO A 203 4.43 1.77 13.59
N LEU A 204 4.72 2.03 14.87
CA LEU A 204 5.98 2.63 15.31
C LEU A 204 7.18 1.71 15.07
N THR A 205 7.09 0.43 15.46
CA THR A 205 8.21 -0.50 15.28
C THR A 205 8.49 -0.73 13.80
N GLU A 206 7.45 -0.81 12.97
CA GLU A 206 7.59 -0.98 11.52
C GLU A 206 8.28 0.24 10.86
N ALA A 207 7.90 1.47 11.24
CA ALA A 207 8.56 2.69 10.77
C ALA A 207 10.03 2.79 11.23
N LEU A 208 10.34 2.34 12.46
CA LEU A 208 11.71 2.29 12.99
C LEU A 208 12.58 1.30 12.22
N VAL A 209 12.06 0.09 11.93
CA VAL A 209 12.77 -0.95 11.15
C VAL A 209 13.19 -0.42 9.78
N HIS A 210 12.30 0.31 9.12
CA HIS A 210 12.55 0.88 7.79
C HIS A 210 13.16 2.29 7.81
N LYS A 211 13.46 2.83 9.00
CA LYS A 211 14.15 4.11 9.22
C LYS A 211 13.41 5.33 8.66
N TYR A 212 12.07 5.28 8.59
CA TYR A 212 11.23 6.42 8.20
C TYR A 212 10.98 7.36 9.38
N MET A 213 12.01 8.14 9.73
CA MET A 213 12.03 9.02 10.90
C MET A 213 10.98 10.13 10.87
N ASN A 214 10.58 10.61 9.68
CA ASN A 214 9.46 11.54 9.54
C ASN A 214 8.13 10.90 10.00
N VAL A 215 7.91 9.62 9.68
CA VAL A 215 6.76 8.85 10.17
C VAL A 215 6.89 8.57 11.66
N VAL A 216 8.07 8.15 12.13
CA VAL A 216 8.34 7.93 13.56
C VAL A 216 8.01 9.17 14.37
N LEU A 217 8.51 10.33 13.97
CA LEU A 217 8.23 11.60 14.65
C LEU A 217 6.72 11.88 14.70
N TYR A 218 6.03 11.75 13.56
CA TYR A 218 4.60 12.01 13.50
C TYR A 218 3.78 11.05 14.39
N LEU A 219 4.12 9.76 14.42
CA LEU A 219 3.45 8.79 15.29
C LEU A 219 3.68 9.11 16.77
N LEU A 220 4.91 9.52 17.15
CA LEU A 220 5.24 9.95 18.51
C LEU A 220 4.47 11.20 18.93
N GLU A 221 4.40 12.21 18.06
CA GLU A 221 3.62 13.44 18.27
C GLU A 221 2.11 13.16 18.31
N SER A 222 1.65 12.10 17.63
CA SER A 222 0.27 11.63 17.67
C SER A 222 -0.08 10.84 18.94
N GLY A 223 0.88 10.62 19.85
CA GLY A 223 0.65 9.97 21.14
C GLY A 223 0.71 8.44 21.12
N ILE A 224 1.39 7.83 20.14
CA ILE A 224 1.59 6.38 20.13
C ILE A 224 2.32 5.92 21.40
N GLU A 225 2.03 4.71 21.87
CA GLU A 225 2.75 4.14 23.01
C GLU A 225 4.20 3.79 22.60
N TYR A 226 5.22 4.31 23.29
CA TYR A 226 6.63 4.12 22.92
C TYR A 226 7.56 3.75 24.08
N LYS A 227 7.06 3.72 25.32
CA LYS A 227 7.86 3.42 26.52
C LYS A 227 7.92 1.94 26.88
N HIS A 228 7.16 1.10 26.18
CA HIS A 228 7.18 -0.35 26.38
C HIS A 228 8.43 -0.98 25.74
N GLN A 229 8.80 -2.16 26.21
CA GLN A 229 9.82 -2.98 25.56
C GLN A 229 9.29 -3.51 24.22
N PHE A 230 10.07 -3.37 23.15
CA PHE A 230 9.73 -3.86 21.81
C PHE A 230 10.09 -5.34 21.58
N GLY A 231 10.66 -6.00 22.58
CA GLY A 231 11.07 -7.40 22.54
C GLY A 231 12.43 -7.62 23.19
N PHE A 232 12.97 -8.82 22.99
CA PHE A 232 14.28 -9.22 23.48
C PHE A 232 15.23 -9.44 22.32
N VAL A 233 16.47 -9.04 22.54
CA VAL A 233 17.60 -9.41 21.68
C VAL A 233 18.61 -10.21 22.49
N SER A 234 19.35 -11.07 21.83
CA SER A 234 20.39 -11.89 22.46
C SER A 234 21.55 -12.10 21.50
N GLY A 235 22.73 -12.34 22.05
CA GLY A 235 23.91 -12.71 21.27
C GLY A 235 24.84 -11.55 20.97
N GLU A 236 25.96 -11.88 20.32
CA GLU A 236 27.10 -10.98 20.12
C GLU A 236 26.75 -9.66 19.41
N ASN A 237 25.73 -9.67 18.54
CA ASN A 237 25.26 -8.49 17.80
C ASN A 237 24.79 -7.33 18.69
N TYR A 238 24.45 -7.61 19.95
CA TYR A 238 24.02 -6.62 20.95
C TYR A 238 24.98 -6.50 22.13
N ASN A 239 26.14 -7.17 22.08
CA ASN A 239 27.12 -7.27 23.17
C ASN A 239 26.53 -7.82 24.49
N THR A 240 25.51 -8.69 24.44
CA THR A 240 24.89 -9.26 25.64
C THR A 240 24.95 -10.79 25.61
N LYS A 241 25.35 -11.40 26.73
CA LYS A 241 25.27 -12.86 26.93
C LYS A 241 23.85 -13.31 27.26
N ASP A 242 23.09 -12.44 27.93
CA ASP A 242 21.70 -12.67 28.33
C ASP A 242 20.70 -11.93 27.43
N LYS A 243 19.42 -12.29 27.54
CA LYS A 243 18.31 -11.59 26.87
C LYS A 243 18.27 -10.13 27.35
N TYR A 244 18.50 -9.19 26.43
CA TYR A 244 18.44 -7.76 26.68
C TYR A 244 17.10 -7.20 26.19
N PRO A 245 16.31 -6.53 27.05
CA PRO A 245 15.07 -5.87 26.63
C PRO A 245 15.40 -4.65 25.77
N VAL A 246 14.73 -4.51 24.64
CA VAL A 246 14.97 -3.41 23.70
C VAL A 246 13.90 -2.34 23.85
N TYR A 247 14.31 -1.11 24.15
CA TYR A 247 13.43 0.06 24.19
C TYR A 247 13.64 0.95 22.96
N ILE A 248 12.90 2.06 22.88
CA ILE A 248 12.95 2.96 21.72
C ILE A 248 14.33 3.57 21.48
N ALA A 249 15.05 3.94 22.53
CA ALA A 249 16.40 4.48 22.40
C ALA A 249 17.35 3.42 21.77
N ASP A 250 17.25 2.16 22.20
CA ASP A 250 18.03 1.05 21.65
C ASP A 250 17.69 0.80 20.16
N ARG A 251 16.40 0.83 19.78
CA ARG A 251 15.99 0.71 18.36
C ARG A 251 16.52 1.86 17.53
N LEU A 252 16.43 3.09 18.03
CA LEU A 252 16.97 4.26 17.32
C LEU A 252 18.47 4.17 17.12
N ARG A 253 19.22 3.54 18.05
CA ARG A 253 20.66 3.28 17.87
C ARG A 253 20.95 2.32 16.73
N LEU A 254 20.03 1.41 16.37
CA LEU A 254 20.14 0.54 15.19
C LEU A 254 19.79 1.24 13.86
N CYS A 255 19.09 2.38 13.92
CA CYS A 255 18.70 3.15 12.74
C CYS A 255 19.88 3.98 12.18
N ILE A 256 20.88 3.31 11.60
CA ILE A 256 22.02 3.94 10.91
C ILE A 256 21.49 4.61 9.63
N ILE A 257 21.65 5.94 9.55
CA ILE A 257 21.09 6.82 8.51
C ILE A 257 22.18 7.80 8.06
N ARG A 258 22.20 8.17 6.78
CA ARG A 258 23.18 9.16 6.28
C ARG A 258 22.96 10.54 6.90
N LEU A 259 24.03 11.15 7.40
CA LEU A 259 23.99 12.43 8.12
C LEU A 259 23.46 13.61 7.28
N ASP A 260 23.62 13.54 5.96
CA ASP A 260 23.16 14.54 5.00
C ASP A 260 21.69 14.37 4.58
N SER A 261 21.01 13.31 5.04
CA SER A 261 19.65 12.99 4.62
C SER A 261 18.60 13.73 5.45
N GLU A 262 17.45 13.98 4.83
CA GLU A 262 16.26 14.51 5.52
C GLU A 262 15.82 13.60 6.69
N GLN A 263 15.94 12.28 6.51
CA GLN A 263 15.61 11.32 7.55
C GLN A 263 16.50 11.45 8.79
N TYR A 264 17.78 11.84 8.63
CA TYR A 264 18.63 12.12 9.77
C TYR A 264 18.21 13.41 10.50
N GLN A 265 17.77 14.44 9.77
CA GLN A 265 17.20 15.65 10.39
C GLN A 265 15.94 15.32 11.22
N TYR A 266 15.07 14.45 10.71
CA TYR A 266 13.94 13.93 11.50
C TYR A 266 14.39 13.08 12.68
N LYS A 267 15.46 12.28 12.55
CA LYS A 267 16.02 11.52 13.66
C LYS A 267 16.43 12.44 14.81
N LEU A 268 17.09 13.57 14.52
CA LEU A 268 17.47 14.55 15.54
C LEU A 268 16.23 15.11 16.26
N LYS A 269 15.14 15.39 15.53
CA LYS A 269 13.86 15.80 16.12
C LYS A 269 13.24 14.70 17.00
N VAL A 270 13.32 13.44 16.58
CA VAL A 270 12.88 12.29 17.40
C VAL A 270 13.71 12.22 18.69
N ILE A 271 15.03 12.39 18.61
CA ILE A 271 15.91 12.42 19.79
C ILE A 271 15.53 13.56 20.74
N GLU A 272 15.24 14.75 20.19
CA GLU A 272 14.77 15.89 20.98
C GLU A 272 13.42 15.62 21.65
N PHE A 273 12.46 15.04 20.92
CA PHE A 273 11.18 14.61 21.45
C PHE A 273 11.36 13.65 22.63
N LEU A 274 12.20 12.63 22.48
CA LEU A 274 12.48 11.66 23.54
C LEU A 274 13.13 12.31 24.77
N LYS A 275 14.11 13.20 24.56
CA LYS A 275 14.76 13.94 25.64
C LYS A 275 13.76 14.78 26.44
N LYS A 276 12.85 15.50 25.77
CA LYS A 276 11.76 16.27 26.41
C LYS A 276 10.82 15.38 27.24
N ASN A 277 10.74 14.10 26.89
CA ASN A 277 9.90 13.10 27.56
C ASN A 277 10.67 12.17 28.54
N GLY A 278 11.88 12.57 28.93
CA GLY A 278 12.68 11.89 29.96
C GLY A 278 13.44 10.65 29.48
N ILE A 279 13.62 10.47 28.18
CA ILE A 279 14.41 9.37 27.61
C ILE A 279 15.68 9.95 26.99
N ASP A 280 16.83 9.62 27.57
CA ASP A 280 18.12 10.02 27.03
C ASP A 280 18.61 8.99 25.98
N TYR A 281 18.56 9.38 24.70
CA TYR A 281 19.09 8.58 23.61
C TYR A 281 20.62 8.41 23.72
N TRP A 282 21.33 9.43 24.20
CA TRP A 282 22.79 9.45 24.20
C TRP A 282 23.38 8.50 25.25
N SER A 283 22.64 8.22 26.32
CA SER A 283 23.02 7.21 27.32
C SER A 283 22.85 5.77 26.83
N ALA A 284 22.04 5.53 25.79
CA ALA A 284 21.84 4.19 25.24
C ALA A 284 23.11 3.72 24.51
N PRO A 285 23.60 2.50 24.77
CA PRO A 285 24.81 1.98 24.16
C PRO A 285 24.62 1.78 22.66
N ILE A 286 25.67 2.01 21.87
CA ILE A 286 25.68 1.72 20.44
C ILE A 286 25.86 0.21 20.22
N PRO A 287 24.86 -0.52 19.69
CA PRO A 287 24.97 -1.97 19.48
C PRO A 287 26.08 -2.34 18.49
N LEU A 288 26.66 -3.54 18.60
CA LEU A 288 27.68 -4.01 17.66
C LEU A 288 27.16 -4.01 16.21
N ALA A 289 25.91 -4.44 16.00
CA ALA A 289 25.27 -4.39 14.69
C ALA A 289 25.26 -2.98 14.08
N ALA A 290 25.02 -1.95 14.89
CA ALA A 290 25.06 -0.55 14.45
C ALA A 290 26.48 -0.11 14.08
N LYS A 291 27.50 -0.53 14.84
CA LYS A 291 28.92 -0.26 14.52
C LYS A 291 29.35 -0.96 13.21
N LEU A 292 28.93 -2.20 13.01
CA LEU A 292 29.22 -2.96 11.78
C LEU A 292 28.56 -2.33 10.55
N GLU A 293 27.32 -1.87 10.70
CA GLU A 293 26.62 -1.18 9.62
C GLU A 293 27.25 0.20 9.33
N ALA A 294 27.67 0.94 10.35
CA ALA A 294 28.43 2.18 10.18
C ALA A 294 29.76 1.92 9.42
N LYS A 295 30.51 0.87 9.79
CA LYS A 295 31.73 0.43 9.07
C LYS A 295 31.43 0.10 7.61
N ARG A 296 30.30 -0.56 7.33
CA ARG A 296 29.90 -0.91 5.97
C ARG A 296 29.54 0.32 5.13
N MET A 297 28.87 1.31 5.72
CA MET A 297 28.45 2.53 5.03
C MET A 297 29.59 3.57 4.89
N TYR A 298 30.49 3.62 5.87
CA TYR A 298 31.56 4.61 6.00
C TYR A 298 32.90 3.93 6.33
N PRO A 299 33.45 3.08 5.44
CA PRO A 299 34.60 2.22 5.77
C PRO A 299 35.83 2.99 6.28
N ASN A 300 36.03 4.23 5.82
CA ASN A 300 37.18 5.04 6.19
C ASN A 300 36.93 5.96 7.40
N ASP A 301 35.67 6.29 7.72
CA ASP A 301 35.30 7.35 8.67
C ASP A 301 34.17 6.94 9.63
N TRP A 302 33.92 5.64 9.80
CA TRP A 302 32.80 5.14 10.63
C TRP A 302 32.89 5.57 12.09
N GLU A 303 34.09 5.75 12.65
CA GLU A 303 34.26 6.24 14.02
C GLU A 303 33.81 7.70 14.14
N ASP A 304 34.15 8.53 13.16
CA ASP A 304 33.72 9.93 13.10
C ASP A 304 32.22 10.06 12.81
N TYR A 305 31.67 9.14 12.02
CA TYR A 305 30.22 8.99 11.89
C TYR A 305 29.57 8.69 13.25
N LEU A 306 30.10 7.71 14.00
CA LEU A 306 29.55 7.33 15.31
C LEU A 306 29.68 8.43 16.37
N LYS A 307 30.67 9.32 16.27
CA LYS A 307 30.75 10.51 17.15
C LYS A 307 29.63 11.51 16.90
N LYS A 308 29.14 11.60 15.66
CA LYS A 308 28.04 12.49 15.24
C LYS A 308 26.66 11.83 15.41
N TYR A 309 26.61 10.52 15.63
CA TYR A 309 25.41 9.67 15.58
C TYR A 309 24.91 9.22 16.95
#